data_AF-A0A7V2YYF0-F1
#
_entry.id   AF-A0A7V2YYF0-F1
#
_cell.length_a   1.000
_cell.length_b   1.000
_cell.length_c   1.000
_cell.angle_alpha   90.00
_cell.angle_beta   90.00
_cell.angle_gamma   90.00
#
_symmetry.space_group_name_H-M   'P 1'
#
loop_
_entity.id
_entity.type
_entity.pdbx_description
1 polymer ?
#
loop_
_entity_poly.entity_id
_entity_poly.type
_entity_poly.pdbx_seq_one_letter_code
_entity_poly.pdbx_strand_id
1 'polypeptide(L)'
;MTPNAPSRPPRQTTRSRALLAWLVFLGCLCGALIVGLLATSITERRAERKLSTLQILQPVGEWETDNAKWGVNFPREYASWESTRFMNENTKYGGSGHRDYLKDDPRLVILFAGFGFSKEYNQARGHFNALEDVKVTKRVNEKTPATCWTCKSPDVPRMMQAKGVAQFYASKFSDFKEEMRNTIGCLDCHDPKTMRLRISRPALREAFASMGKDINKATHQEMRSLVCAQCHVSYYFEKKTNYLVFPWKRGLDADSFDKYYDEVKFSDWTHPISGAPMISARRAPPSPCQN
;
A
#
# COMPACT_ATOMS: atom_id res chain seq x y z
N MET A 1 -6.66 87.99 -44.04
CA MET A 1 -6.01 86.70 -44.31
C MET A 1 -4.85 86.57 -43.33
N THR A 2 -5.05 85.86 -42.23
CA THR A 2 -4.02 85.51 -41.24
C THR A 2 -3.70 84.01 -41.38
N PRO A 3 -2.42 83.59 -41.35
CA PRO A 3 -2.06 82.22 -41.68
C PRO A 3 -2.28 81.27 -40.48
N ASN A 4 -2.72 80.05 -40.81
CA ASN A 4 -2.95 78.93 -39.90
C ASN A 4 -1.72 78.59 -39.06
N ALA A 5 -1.90 78.50 -37.74
CA ALA A 5 -0.97 77.83 -36.84
C ALA A 5 -1.17 76.30 -36.92
N PRO A 6 -0.11 75.49 -37.03
CA PRO A 6 -0.23 74.03 -37.01
C PRO A 6 -0.47 73.52 -35.59
N SER A 7 -1.48 72.65 -35.44
CA SER A 7 -1.76 71.92 -34.21
C SER A 7 -0.65 70.89 -33.93
N ARG A 8 -0.07 70.92 -32.72
CA ARG A 8 0.83 69.85 -32.24
C ARG A 8 0.00 68.60 -31.94
N PRO A 9 0.42 67.39 -32.36
CA PRO A 9 -0.27 66.17 -31.98
C PRO A 9 -0.04 65.83 -30.49
N PRO A 10 -0.98 65.12 -29.84
CA PRO A 10 -0.89 64.79 -28.43
C PRO A 10 0.28 63.83 -28.17
N ARG A 11 1.18 64.24 -27.27
CA ARG A 11 2.32 63.43 -26.79
C ARG A 11 1.82 62.38 -25.80
N GLN A 12 1.10 61.37 -26.28
CA GLN A 12 0.71 60.21 -25.48
C GLN A 12 1.10 58.95 -26.26
N THR A 13 1.97 58.10 -25.69
CA THR A 13 2.05 56.62 -25.88
C THR A 13 3.42 55.98 -25.54
N THR A 14 4.48 56.73 -25.23
CA THR A 14 5.80 56.10 -24.95
C THR A 14 5.91 55.49 -23.55
N ARG A 15 5.30 56.11 -22.53
CA ARG A 15 5.43 55.69 -21.12
C ARG A 15 4.69 54.37 -20.80
N SER A 16 3.53 54.12 -21.41
CA SER A 16 2.73 52.90 -21.19
C SER A 16 3.35 51.65 -21.85
N ARG A 17 3.93 51.81 -23.04
CA ARG A 17 4.67 50.73 -23.73
C ARG A 17 5.96 50.36 -23.00
N ALA A 18 6.64 51.33 -22.40
CA ALA A 18 7.83 51.08 -21.58
C ALA A 18 7.49 50.31 -20.28
N LEU A 19 6.41 50.68 -19.59
CA LEU A 19 5.93 49.94 -18.40
C LEU A 19 5.54 48.49 -18.75
N LEU A 20 4.83 48.29 -19.86
CA LEU A 20 4.48 46.95 -20.34
C LEU A 20 5.73 46.12 -20.67
N ALA A 21 6.73 46.73 -21.32
CA ALA A 21 7.99 46.06 -21.64
C ALA A 21 8.77 45.66 -20.37
N TRP A 22 8.82 46.53 -19.35
CA TRP A 22 9.45 46.21 -18.06
C TRP A 22 8.72 45.11 -17.30
N LEU A 23 7.37 45.09 -17.34
CA LEU A 23 6.58 44.02 -16.72
C LEU A 23 6.80 42.67 -17.41
N VAL A 24 6.85 42.64 -18.75
CA VAL A 24 7.17 41.42 -19.52
C VAL A 24 8.59 40.96 -19.22
N PHE A 25 9.57 41.88 -19.20
CA PHE A 25 10.96 41.56 -18.86
C PHE A 25 11.10 40.97 -17.46
N LEU A 26 10.50 41.60 -16.44
CA LEU A 26 10.51 41.09 -15.06
C LEU A 26 9.76 39.75 -14.96
N GLY A 27 8.65 39.58 -15.69
CA GLY A 27 7.93 38.30 -15.76
C GLY A 27 8.80 37.19 -16.34
N CYS A 28 9.52 37.45 -17.44
CA CYS A 28 10.47 36.50 -18.04
C CYS A 28 11.64 36.21 -17.10
N LEU A 29 12.19 37.22 -16.41
CA LEU A 29 13.28 37.06 -15.45
C LEU A 29 12.85 36.18 -14.27
N CYS A 30 11.68 36.44 -13.69
CA CYS A 30 11.10 35.61 -12.63
C CYS A 30 10.84 34.18 -13.12
N GLY A 31 10.31 34.01 -14.34
CA GLY A 31 10.10 32.70 -14.95
C GLY A 31 11.40 31.91 -15.11
N ALA A 32 12.45 32.54 -15.63
CA ALA A 32 13.77 31.93 -15.77
C ALA A 32 14.38 31.57 -14.41
N LEU A 33 14.20 32.41 -13.39
CA LEU A 33 14.65 32.13 -12.03
C LEU A 33 13.94 30.91 -11.44
N ILE A 34 12.61 30.81 -11.57
CA ILE A 34 11.84 29.67 -11.09
C ILE A 34 12.26 28.38 -11.80
N VAL A 35 12.42 28.41 -13.12
CA VAL A 35 12.89 27.25 -13.90
C VAL A 35 14.31 26.85 -13.51
N GLY A 36 15.19 27.83 -13.29
CA GLY A 36 16.55 27.60 -12.80
C GLY A 36 16.55 26.92 -11.42
N LEU A 37 15.79 27.44 -10.46
CA LEU A 37 15.66 26.84 -9.13
C LEU A 37 15.08 25.43 -9.18
N LEU A 38 14.09 25.18 -10.04
CA LEU A 38 13.53 23.85 -10.25
C LEU A 38 14.55 22.89 -10.85
N ALA A 39 15.30 23.33 -11.86
CA ALA A 39 16.36 22.54 -12.48
C ALA A 39 17.44 22.17 -11.46
N THR A 40 17.91 23.15 -10.67
CA THR A 40 18.88 22.92 -9.58
C THR A 40 18.35 21.91 -8.58
N SER A 41 17.11 22.08 -8.10
CA SER A 41 16.49 21.13 -7.17
C SER A 41 16.38 19.72 -7.75
N ILE A 42 16.03 19.57 -9.02
CA ILE A 42 15.98 18.27 -9.70
C ILE A 42 17.38 17.66 -9.78
N THR A 43 18.40 18.45 -10.13
CA THR A 43 19.78 17.96 -10.23
C THR A 43 20.35 17.55 -8.88
N GLU A 44 20.12 18.34 -7.83
CA GLU A 44 20.54 18.02 -6.46
C GLU A 44 19.87 16.73 -5.98
N ARG A 45 18.54 16.60 -6.10
CA ARG A 45 17.83 15.38 -5.72
C ARG A 45 18.30 14.15 -6.51
N ARG A 46 18.66 14.32 -7.78
CA ARG A 46 19.25 13.24 -8.59
C ARG A 46 20.66 12.86 -8.12
N ALA A 47 21.45 13.82 -7.65
CA ALA A 47 22.78 13.57 -7.09
C ALA A 47 22.71 12.91 -5.70
N GLU A 48 21.84 13.39 -4.81
CA GLU A 48 21.57 12.81 -3.50
C GLU A 48 21.17 11.33 -3.59
N ARG A 49 20.35 10.96 -4.59
CA ARG A 49 19.96 9.56 -4.85
C ARG A 49 21.17 8.64 -5.08
N LYS A 50 22.23 9.14 -5.72
CA LYS A 50 23.45 8.34 -5.94
C LYS A 50 24.25 8.18 -4.64
N LEU A 51 24.31 9.23 -3.82
CA LEU A 51 25.01 9.22 -2.54
C LEU A 51 24.33 8.32 -1.49
N SER A 52 22.99 8.27 -1.44
CA SER A 52 22.28 7.41 -0.48
C SER A 52 22.49 5.91 -0.74
N THR A 53 22.79 5.51 -1.98
CA THR A 53 23.14 4.12 -2.30
C THR A 53 24.54 3.74 -1.77
N LEU A 54 25.42 4.72 -1.55
CA LEU A 54 26.77 4.53 -1.00
C LEU A 54 26.81 4.48 0.54
N GLN A 55 25.67 4.63 1.22
CA GLN A 55 25.56 4.66 2.69
C GLN A 55 25.23 3.31 3.35
N ILE A 56 25.25 2.19 2.62
CA ILE A 56 25.08 0.87 3.25
C ILE A 56 26.32 0.58 4.11
N LEU A 57 26.18 0.78 5.42
CA LEU A 57 27.22 0.52 6.43
C LEU A 57 27.42 -0.99 6.62
N GLN A 58 26.33 -1.77 6.58
CA GLN A 58 26.35 -3.22 6.72
C GLN A 58 25.52 -3.90 5.62
N PRO A 59 26.03 -4.97 4.99
CA PRO A 59 25.28 -5.69 3.98
C PRO A 59 24.03 -6.32 4.58
N VAL A 60 22.88 -6.09 3.94
CA VAL A 60 21.60 -6.72 4.29
C VAL A 60 21.45 -8.00 3.45
N GLY A 61 21.22 -9.13 4.11
CA GLY A 61 21.02 -10.41 3.44
C GLY A 61 19.77 -10.45 2.56
N GLU A 62 19.76 -11.32 1.54
CA GLU A 62 18.64 -11.45 0.59
C GLU A 62 17.29 -11.76 1.27
N TRP A 63 17.34 -12.54 2.35
CA TRP A 63 16.21 -12.94 3.18
C TRP A 63 16.31 -12.39 4.60
N GLU A 64 16.89 -11.20 4.76
CA GLU A 64 17.00 -10.57 6.08
C GLU A 64 15.65 -10.02 6.53
N THR A 65 14.98 -10.76 7.40
CA THR A 65 13.64 -10.46 7.91
C THR A 65 13.65 -9.64 9.19
N ASP A 66 14.80 -9.54 9.87
CA ASP A 66 14.95 -8.76 11.09
C ASP A 66 15.05 -7.26 10.75
N ASN A 67 13.97 -6.53 11.06
CA ASN A 67 13.87 -5.10 10.77
C ASN A 67 14.97 -4.27 11.45
N ALA A 68 15.49 -4.70 12.62
CA ALA A 68 16.51 -3.94 13.36
C ALA A 68 17.83 -3.86 12.58
N LYS A 69 18.19 -4.92 11.83
CA LYS A 69 19.40 -4.92 11.00
C LYS A 69 19.30 -3.95 9.82
N TRP A 70 18.09 -3.69 9.32
CA TRP A 70 17.87 -2.64 8.32
C TRP A 70 18.05 -1.24 8.93
N GLY A 71 17.65 -1.07 10.21
CA GLY A 71 17.78 0.19 10.94
C GLY A 71 19.22 0.66 11.15
N VAL A 72 20.22 -0.23 11.06
CA VAL A 72 21.64 0.14 11.08
C VAL A 72 21.99 1.04 9.88
N ASN A 73 21.45 0.71 8.70
CA ASN A 73 21.68 1.48 7.47
C ASN A 73 20.66 2.61 7.28
N PHE A 74 19.44 2.43 7.78
CA PHE A 74 18.30 3.34 7.55
C PHE A 74 17.64 3.76 8.87
N PRO A 75 18.37 4.46 9.77
CA PRO A 75 17.90 4.73 11.13
C PRO A 75 16.65 5.63 11.16
N ARG A 76 16.51 6.55 10.20
CA ARG A 76 15.34 7.44 10.11
C ARG A 76 14.08 6.68 9.70
N GLU A 77 14.18 5.86 8.67
CA GLU A 77 13.09 5.02 8.17
C GLU A 77 12.68 3.98 9.22
N TYR A 78 13.66 3.36 9.87
CA TYR A 78 13.43 2.41 10.95
C TYR A 78 12.72 3.04 12.14
N ALA A 79 13.20 4.19 12.63
CA ALA A 79 12.53 4.91 13.73
C ALA A 79 11.09 5.31 13.37
N SER A 80 10.86 5.73 12.12
CA SER A 80 9.50 6.02 11.65
C SER A 80 8.62 4.76 11.62
N TRP A 81 9.13 3.62 11.18
CA TRP A 81 8.41 2.35 11.20
C TRP A 81 8.14 1.87 12.64
N GLU A 82 9.13 1.96 13.51
CA GLU A 82 9.04 1.55 14.92
C GLU A 82 8.01 2.39 15.68
N SER A 83 7.84 3.66 15.32
CA SER A 83 6.79 4.52 15.91
C SER A 83 5.38 3.92 15.82
N THR A 84 5.12 3.04 14.84
CA THR A 84 3.84 2.33 14.69
C THR A 84 3.53 1.37 15.84
N ARG A 85 4.53 0.99 16.63
CA ARG A 85 4.37 0.25 17.90
C ARG A 85 3.53 1.01 18.92
N PHE A 86 3.73 2.33 19.00
CA PHE A 86 3.20 3.17 20.07
C PHE A 86 1.96 3.96 19.66
N MET A 87 1.55 3.87 18.39
CA MET A 87 0.34 4.54 17.92
C MET A 87 -0.90 3.99 18.64
N ASN A 88 -1.58 4.83 19.41
CA ASN A 88 -2.75 4.47 20.21
C ASN A 88 -3.80 5.59 20.24
N GLU A 89 -4.06 6.21 19.10
CA GLU A 89 -4.96 7.35 18.99
C GLU A 89 -6.26 6.94 18.30
N ASN A 90 -7.39 7.40 18.84
CA ASN A 90 -8.71 7.17 18.27
C ASN A 90 -9.27 8.47 17.67
N THR A 91 -9.68 8.39 16.41
CA THR A 91 -10.47 9.43 15.73
C THR A 91 -11.95 9.05 15.77
N LYS A 92 -12.81 9.92 15.24
CA LYS A 92 -14.26 9.66 15.14
C LYS A 92 -14.57 8.31 14.48
N TYR A 93 -13.91 7.97 13.38
CA TYR A 93 -14.26 6.80 12.55
C TYR A 93 -13.20 5.70 12.48
N GLY A 94 -12.02 5.91 13.07
CA GLY A 94 -10.96 4.90 13.07
C GLY A 94 -9.82 5.33 13.97
N GLY A 95 -8.61 4.88 13.69
CA GLY A 95 -7.43 5.22 14.48
C GLY A 95 -6.50 4.03 14.61
N SER A 96 -5.59 4.13 15.57
CA SER A 96 -4.65 3.09 15.97
C SER A 96 -4.91 2.55 17.36
N GLY A 97 -5.80 3.20 18.13
CA GLY A 97 -6.22 2.71 19.43
C GLY A 97 -7.12 1.48 19.35
N HIS A 98 -7.23 0.77 20.47
CA HIS A 98 -8.11 -0.38 20.57
C HIS A 98 -9.59 0.04 20.42
N ARG A 99 -10.31 -0.67 19.56
CA ARG A 99 -11.76 -0.59 19.39
C ARG A 99 -12.27 -1.96 18.97
N ASP A 100 -13.25 -2.48 19.70
CA ASP A 100 -13.91 -3.75 19.40
C ASP A 100 -15.16 -3.45 18.58
N TYR A 101 -15.12 -3.80 17.29
CA TYR A 101 -16.25 -3.53 16.40
C TYR A 101 -17.48 -4.39 16.74
N LEU A 102 -17.30 -5.57 17.34
CA LEU A 102 -18.43 -6.40 17.75
C LEU A 102 -19.18 -5.80 18.95
N LYS A 103 -18.44 -5.10 19.82
CA LYS A 103 -19.03 -4.36 20.94
C LYS A 103 -19.72 -3.08 20.46
N ASP A 104 -19.10 -2.36 19.53
CA ASP A 104 -19.64 -1.11 18.97
C ASP A 104 -20.88 -1.37 18.09
N ASP A 105 -20.88 -2.44 17.30
CA ASP A 105 -22.01 -2.87 16.48
C ASP A 105 -22.29 -4.37 16.64
N PRO A 106 -23.13 -4.76 17.61
CA PRO A 106 -23.49 -6.16 17.86
C PRO A 106 -24.14 -6.86 16.66
N ARG A 107 -24.67 -6.12 15.67
CA ARG A 107 -25.22 -6.72 14.44
C ARG A 107 -24.14 -7.46 13.67
N LEU A 108 -22.88 -7.09 13.80
CA LEU A 108 -21.75 -7.79 13.17
C LEU A 108 -21.61 -9.23 13.66
N VAL A 109 -21.98 -9.51 14.91
CA VAL A 109 -22.00 -10.89 15.44
C VAL A 109 -23.03 -11.73 14.71
N ILE A 110 -24.20 -11.15 14.43
CA ILE A 110 -25.27 -11.80 13.67
C ILE A 110 -24.83 -11.96 12.21
N LEU A 111 -24.36 -10.88 11.56
CA LEU A 111 -23.96 -10.90 10.15
C LEU A 111 -22.83 -11.89 9.85
N PHE A 112 -21.91 -12.09 10.80
CA PHE A 112 -20.82 -13.05 10.68
C PHE A 112 -21.08 -14.37 11.42
N ALA A 113 -22.34 -14.70 11.74
CA ALA A 113 -22.67 -15.95 12.41
C ALA A 113 -22.08 -17.14 11.64
N GLY A 114 -21.41 -18.05 12.36
CA GLY A 114 -20.71 -19.20 11.77
C GLY A 114 -19.34 -18.89 11.15
N PHE A 115 -18.89 -17.63 11.14
CA PHE A 115 -17.61 -17.20 10.58
C PHE A 115 -16.67 -16.64 11.65
N GLY A 116 -15.35 -16.67 11.41
CA GLY A 116 -14.36 -16.28 12.42
C GLY A 116 -14.53 -14.85 12.94
N PHE A 117 -15.05 -13.94 12.11
CA PHE A 117 -15.25 -12.53 12.47
C PHE A 117 -16.31 -12.32 13.56
N SER A 118 -17.26 -13.24 13.78
CA SER A 118 -18.21 -13.10 14.89
C SER A 118 -17.60 -13.38 16.26
N LYS A 119 -16.40 -13.96 16.31
CA LYS A 119 -15.68 -14.24 17.58
C LYS A 119 -14.87 -13.04 18.06
N GLU A 120 -14.24 -12.34 17.13
CA GLU A 120 -13.43 -11.15 17.43
C GLU A 120 -13.15 -10.35 16.15
N TYR A 121 -13.44 -9.07 16.18
CA TYR A 121 -13.14 -8.14 15.11
C TYR A 121 -12.80 -6.76 15.66
N ASN A 122 -11.51 -6.45 15.70
CA ASN A 122 -10.98 -5.22 16.27
C ASN A 122 -10.48 -4.26 15.18
N GLN A 123 -10.46 -2.97 15.50
CA GLN A 123 -9.79 -1.93 14.74
C GLN A 123 -8.32 -2.30 14.50
N ALA A 124 -7.86 -2.08 13.27
CA ALA A 124 -6.46 -2.31 12.91
C ALA A 124 -5.57 -1.23 13.54
N ARG A 125 -4.40 -1.64 14.05
CA ARG A 125 -3.34 -0.77 14.58
C ARG A 125 -2.06 -0.88 13.75
N GLY A 126 -0.99 -0.23 14.21
CA GLY A 126 0.28 -0.11 13.47
C GLY A 126 0.91 -1.45 13.09
N HIS A 127 1.63 -1.47 11.95
CA HIS A 127 2.26 -2.67 11.38
C HIS A 127 3.16 -3.43 12.36
N PHE A 128 3.82 -2.73 13.28
CA PHE A 128 4.64 -3.37 14.33
C PHE A 128 3.86 -4.46 15.09
N ASN A 129 2.57 -4.23 15.33
CA ASN A 129 1.73 -5.12 16.13
C ASN A 129 1.10 -6.29 15.33
N ALA A 130 1.26 -6.32 14.02
CA ALA A 130 0.55 -7.27 13.15
C ALA A 130 0.82 -8.74 13.51
N LEU A 131 2.06 -9.07 13.87
CA LEU A 131 2.45 -10.43 14.26
C LEU A 131 1.86 -10.84 15.61
N GLU A 132 1.81 -9.93 16.58
CA GLU A 132 1.20 -10.18 17.89
C GLU A 132 -0.32 -10.37 17.72
N ASP A 133 -0.97 -9.44 17.03
CA ASP A 133 -2.43 -9.43 16.85
C ASP A 133 -2.94 -10.70 16.18
N VAL A 134 -2.21 -11.25 15.19
CA VAL A 134 -2.61 -12.51 14.55
C VAL A 134 -2.36 -13.74 15.42
N LYS A 135 -1.41 -13.68 16.37
CA LYS A 135 -1.12 -14.79 17.30
C LYS A 135 -2.18 -14.88 18.41
N VAL A 136 -2.69 -13.74 18.87
CA VAL A 136 -3.62 -13.68 20.02
C VAL A 136 -5.09 -13.66 19.61
N THR A 137 -5.40 -13.37 18.34
CA THR A 137 -6.79 -13.22 17.92
C THR A 137 -7.61 -14.51 18.08
N LYS A 138 -8.83 -14.38 18.59
CA LYS A 138 -9.77 -15.51 18.80
C LYS A 138 -10.29 -16.12 17.50
N ARG A 139 -9.96 -15.53 16.35
CA ARG A 139 -10.31 -16.06 15.02
C ARG A 139 -9.47 -17.28 14.65
N VAL A 140 -8.22 -17.33 15.09
CA VAL A 140 -7.31 -18.44 14.81
C VAL A 140 -7.72 -19.67 15.62
N ASN A 141 -7.70 -20.82 14.95
CA ASN A 141 -8.03 -22.13 15.50
C ASN A 141 -7.22 -23.22 14.77
N GLU A 142 -7.38 -24.48 15.19
CA GLU A 142 -6.64 -25.64 14.66
C GLU A 142 -6.79 -25.88 13.15
N LYS A 143 -7.88 -25.39 12.54
CA LYS A 143 -8.17 -25.52 11.10
C LYS A 143 -7.71 -24.31 10.30
N THR A 144 -7.12 -23.29 10.95
CA THR A 144 -6.69 -22.07 10.25
C THR A 144 -5.52 -22.40 9.33
N PRO A 145 -5.59 -22.05 8.03
CA PRO A 145 -4.51 -22.31 7.10
C PRO A 145 -3.34 -21.34 7.32
N ALA A 146 -2.14 -21.77 6.94
CA ALA A 146 -0.94 -20.96 6.96
C ALA A 146 -1.05 -19.72 6.07
N THR A 147 -1.97 -19.70 5.10
CA THR A 147 -2.33 -18.53 4.30
C THR A 147 -2.63 -17.28 5.16
N CYS A 148 -3.13 -17.44 6.38
CA CYS A 148 -3.37 -16.32 7.30
C CYS A 148 -2.09 -15.55 7.72
N TRP A 149 -0.91 -16.16 7.59
CA TRP A 149 0.38 -15.49 7.83
C TRP A 149 0.76 -14.50 6.72
N THR A 150 0.23 -14.67 5.50
CA THR A 150 0.78 -14.06 4.27
C THR A 150 1.03 -12.56 4.36
N CYS A 151 0.13 -11.87 5.05
CA CYS A 151 0.11 -10.42 5.19
C CYS A 151 0.46 -9.98 6.62
N LYS A 152 1.32 -10.73 7.33
CA LYS A 152 1.67 -10.50 8.74
C LYS A 152 3.17 -10.50 9.02
N SER A 153 4.00 -11.02 8.12
CA SER A 153 5.43 -11.17 8.36
C SER A 153 6.26 -11.20 7.07
N PRO A 154 7.49 -10.62 7.08
CA PRO A 154 8.49 -10.82 6.03
C PRO A 154 9.09 -12.22 5.99
N ASP A 155 8.88 -13.04 7.03
CA ASP A 155 9.26 -14.46 7.02
C ASP A 155 8.46 -15.28 6.00
N VAL A 156 7.29 -14.79 5.56
CA VAL A 156 6.41 -15.50 4.62
C VAL A 156 7.07 -15.74 3.26
N PRO A 157 7.55 -14.72 2.52
CA PRO A 157 8.27 -14.95 1.26
C PRO A 157 9.44 -15.95 1.38
N ARG A 158 10.20 -15.89 2.48
CA ARG A 158 11.28 -16.83 2.78
C ARG A 158 10.76 -18.27 2.95
N MET A 159 9.64 -18.44 3.65
CA MET A 159 8.99 -19.74 3.83
C MET A 159 8.38 -20.29 2.55
N MET A 160 7.79 -19.43 1.73
CA MET A 160 7.31 -19.78 0.40
C MET A 160 8.45 -20.21 -0.53
N GLN A 161 9.62 -19.59 -0.45
CA GLN A 161 10.79 -20.02 -1.21
C GLN A 161 11.27 -21.40 -0.74
N ALA A 162 11.36 -21.62 0.57
CA ALA A 162 11.89 -22.87 1.12
C ALA A 162 10.96 -24.08 0.92
N LYS A 163 9.64 -23.89 1.03
CA LYS A 163 8.65 -24.99 0.95
C LYS A 163 7.84 -25.01 -0.34
N GLY A 164 7.88 -23.95 -1.15
CA GLY A 164 6.98 -23.75 -2.27
C GLY A 164 5.67 -23.08 -1.86
N VAL A 165 5.17 -22.19 -2.73
CA VAL A 165 3.99 -21.33 -2.46
C VAL A 165 2.73 -22.15 -2.16
N ALA A 166 2.41 -23.13 -3.01
CA ALA A 166 1.21 -23.95 -2.85
C ALA A 166 1.26 -24.81 -1.57
N GLN A 167 2.42 -25.38 -1.25
CA GLN A 167 2.61 -26.18 -0.04
C GLN A 167 2.52 -25.30 1.22
N PHE A 168 3.08 -24.08 1.18
CA PHE A 168 2.93 -23.11 2.25
C PHE A 168 1.45 -22.85 2.52
N TYR A 169 0.65 -22.53 1.50
CA TYR A 169 -0.79 -22.25 1.68
C TYR A 169 -1.60 -23.45 2.17
N ALA A 170 -1.28 -24.66 1.70
CA ALA A 170 -1.97 -25.88 2.12
C ALA A 170 -1.67 -26.31 3.57
N SER A 171 -0.58 -25.80 4.17
CA SER A 171 -0.17 -26.12 5.53
C SER A 171 -1.03 -25.42 6.58
N LYS A 172 -0.92 -25.81 7.86
CA LYS A 172 -1.68 -25.18 8.95
C LYS A 172 -0.96 -23.96 9.50
N PHE A 173 -1.72 -23.02 10.04
CA PHE A 173 -1.21 -21.83 10.71
C PHE A 173 -0.27 -22.18 11.88
N SER A 174 -0.57 -23.27 12.60
CA SER A 174 0.25 -23.80 13.70
C SER A 174 1.68 -24.15 13.28
N ASP A 175 1.87 -24.60 12.04
CA ASP A 175 3.11 -25.21 11.56
C ASP A 175 4.23 -24.20 11.34
N PHE A 176 3.90 -22.90 11.40
CA PHE A 176 4.82 -21.79 11.14
C PHE A 176 4.97 -20.81 12.30
N LYS A 177 4.39 -21.10 13.48
CA LYS A 177 4.38 -20.16 14.61
C LYS A 177 5.78 -19.78 15.07
N GLU A 178 6.72 -20.72 15.02
CA GLU A 178 8.11 -20.55 15.47
C GLU A 178 9.00 -19.89 14.40
N GLU A 179 8.59 -20.00 13.14
CA GLU A 179 9.26 -19.44 11.97
C GLU A 179 8.86 -17.99 11.71
N MET A 180 7.63 -17.60 12.08
CA MET A 180 7.12 -16.23 11.97
C MET A 180 7.56 -15.41 13.18
N ARG A 181 8.81 -14.93 13.11
CA ARG A 181 9.48 -14.20 14.20
C ARG A 181 9.41 -12.69 14.03
N ASN A 182 9.30 -12.22 12.79
CA ASN A 182 9.36 -10.80 12.48
C ASN A 182 7.99 -10.30 12.04
N THR A 183 7.62 -9.11 12.49
CA THR A 183 6.41 -8.43 12.01
C THR A 183 6.67 -7.71 10.70
N ILE A 184 5.60 -7.24 10.05
CA ILE A 184 5.63 -6.50 8.77
C ILE A 184 6.69 -5.40 8.81
N GLY A 185 7.58 -5.35 7.82
CA GLY A 185 8.65 -4.36 7.77
C GLY A 185 9.42 -4.30 6.46
N CYS A 186 10.72 -4.00 6.52
CA CYS A 186 11.49 -3.48 5.39
C CYS A 186 11.51 -4.44 4.18
N LEU A 187 11.78 -5.73 4.43
CA LEU A 187 11.90 -6.77 3.41
C LEU A 187 10.58 -7.00 2.63
N ASP A 188 9.44 -6.61 3.19
CA ASP A 188 8.13 -6.78 2.54
C ASP A 188 7.98 -5.94 1.28
N CYS A 189 8.60 -4.77 1.29
CA CYS A 189 8.44 -3.74 0.27
C CYS A 189 9.75 -3.38 -0.44
N HIS A 190 10.91 -3.64 0.17
CA HIS A 190 12.20 -3.23 -0.37
C HIS A 190 13.08 -4.41 -0.77
N ASP A 191 13.81 -4.23 -1.86
CA ASP A 191 14.93 -5.07 -2.24
C ASP A 191 16.15 -4.77 -1.34
N PRO A 192 16.75 -5.78 -0.69
CA PRO A 192 17.82 -5.56 0.29
C PRO A 192 19.13 -5.05 -0.31
N LYS A 193 19.36 -5.23 -1.61
CA LYS A 193 20.59 -4.79 -2.29
C LYS A 193 20.46 -3.37 -2.85
N THR A 194 19.26 -3.01 -3.31
CA THR A 194 19.05 -1.78 -4.09
C THR A 194 18.09 -0.79 -3.44
N MET A 195 17.39 -1.20 -2.38
CA MET A 195 16.29 -0.46 -1.72
C MET A 195 15.12 -0.09 -2.63
N ARG A 196 15.10 -0.60 -3.87
CA ARG A 196 13.97 -0.39 -4.78
C ARG A 196 12.73 -1.07 -4.24
N LEU A 197 11.58 -0.46 -4.49
CA LEU A 197 10.29 -1.07 -4.18
C LEU A 197 10.15 -2.37 -4.98
N ARG A 198 9.67 -3.43 -4.32
CA ARG A 198 9.45 -4.75 -4.91
C ARG A 198 8.13 -5.33 -4.42
N ILE A 199 7.61 -6.25 -5.23
CA ILE A 199 6.49 -7.12 -4.85
C ILE A 199 7.07 -8.47 -4.47
N SER A 200 6.96 -8.82 -3.20
CA SER A 200 7.50 -10.03 -2.58
C SER A 200 6.46 -11.14 -2.42
N ARG A 201 5.17 -10.84 -2.53
CA ARG A 201 4.08 -11.84 -2.49
C ARG A 201 3.62 -12.23 -3.90
N PRO A 202 3.46 -13.53 -4.19
CA PRO A 202 3.05 -13.99 -5.52
C PRO A 202 1.62 -13.60 -5.88
N ALA A 203 0.68 -13.61 -4.93
CA ALA A 203 -0.74 -13.35 -5.16
C ALA A 203 -1.03 -12.03 -5.91
N LEU A 204 -0.28 -10.96 -5.62
CA LEU A 204 -0.46 -9.69 -6.35
C LEU A 204 0.00 -9.79 -7.82
N ARG A 205 1.09 -10.52 -8.08
CA ARG A 205 1.60 -10.73 -9.44
C ARG A 205 0.63 -11.58 -10.26
N GLU A 206 0.09 -12.63 -9.64
CA GLU A 206 -0.91 -13.52 -10.23
C GLU A 206 -2.21 -12.77 -10.53
N ALA A 207 -2.64 -11.88 -9.64
CA ALA A 207 -3.81 -11.02 -9.86
C ALA A 207 -3.62 -10.12 -11.08
N PHE A 208 -2.45 -9.49 -11.21
CA PHE A 208 -2.08 -8.70 -12.39
C PHE A 208 -2.09 -9.54 -13.67
N ALA A 209 -1.47 -10.72 -13.64
CA ALA A 209 -1.47 -11.64 -14.77
C ALA A 209 -2.89 -12.06 -15.17
N SER A 210 -3.78 -12.29 -14.21
CA SER A 210 -5.19 -12.65 -14.47
C SER A 210 -5.99 -11.54 -15.17
N MET A 211 -5.56 -10.28 -15.00
CA MET A 211 -6.10 -9.11 -15.70
C MET A 211 -5.41 -8.86 -17.06
N GLY A 212 -4.46 -9.71 -17.46
CA GLY A 212 -3.64 -9.48 -18.67
C GLY A 212 -2.61 -8.35 -18.51
N LYS A 213 -2.24 -7.98 -17.28
CA LYS A 213 -1.29 -6.90 -16.99
C LYS A 213 0.03 -7.45 -16.46
N ASP A 214 1.15 -6.84 -16.86
CA ASP A 214 2.47 -7.14 -16.32
C ASP A 214 2.84 -6.15 -15.22
N ILE A 215 2.88 -6.63 -13.98
CA ILE A 215 3.20 -5.82 -12.81
C ILE A 215 4.62 -5.23 -12.84
N ASN A 216 5.55 -5.83 -13.60
CA ASN A 216 6.93 -5.33 -13.69
C ASN A 216 7.03 -4.05 -14.54
N LYS A 217 5.99 -3.71 -15.30
CA LYS A 217 5.88 -2.45 -16.05
C LYS A 217 5.35 -1.29 -15.20
N ALA A 218 4.99 -1.55 -13.94
CA ALA A 218 4.52 -0.51 -13.03
C ALA A 218 5.58 0.59 -12.85
N THR A 219 5.15 1.83 -13.03
CA THR A 219 5.94 3.02 -12.73
C THR A 219 6.28 3.10 -11.25
N HIS A 220 7.26 3.92 -10.89
CA HIS A 220 7.58 4.16 -9.49
C HIS A 220 6.39 4.73 -8.70
N GLN A 221 5.54 5.53 -9.35
CA GLN A 221 4.34 6.09 -8.73
C GLN A 221 3.30 5.00 -8.43
N GLU A 222 3.05 4.09 -9.37
CA GLU A 222 2.15 2.95 -9.13
C GLU A 222 2.71 2.04 -8.02
N MET A 223 4.02 1.80 -8.02
CA MET A 223 4.67 0.98 -6.99
C MET A 223 4.48 1.51 -5.56
N ARG A 224 4.30 2.83 -5.37
CA ARG A 224 3.99 3.42 -4.06
C ARG A 224 2.63 2.99 -3.50
N SER A 225 1.72 2.54 -4.37
CA SER A 225 0.44 1.94 -3.97
C SER A 225 0.49 0.41 -4.00
N LEU A 226 1.20 -0.18 -4.96
CA LEU A 226 1.24 -1.64 -5.13
C LEU A 226 1.93 -2.37 -3.98
N VAL A 227 2.91 -1.76 -3.32
CA VAL A 227 3.50 -2.35 -2.10
C VAL A 227 2.48 -2.55 -0.98
N CYS A 228 1.48 -1.67 -0.89
CA CYS A 228 0.36 -1.76 0.05
C CYS A 228 -0.67 -2.81 -0.42
N ALA A 229 -0.90 -2.87 -1.74
CA ALA A 229 -1.83 -3.81 -2.37
C ALA A 229 -1.38 -5.27 -2.31
N GLN A 230 -0.18 -5.55 -1.78
CA GLN A 230 0.21 -6.92 -1.41
C GLN A 230 -0.67 -7.50 -0.29
N CYS A 231 -1.24 -6.63 0.55
CA CYS A 231 -1.92 -7.02 1.79
C CYS A 231 -3.28 -6.35 1.97
N HIS A 232 -3.42 -5.07 1.60
CA HIS A 232 -4.64 -4.30 1.82
C HIS A 232 -5.63 -4.49 0.67
N VAL A 233 -6.13 -5.70 0.47
CA VAL A 233 -7.00 -6.04 -0.66
C VAL A 233 -8.09 -7.02 -0.24
N SER A 234 -9.10 -7.17 -1.09
CA SER A 234 -10.06 -8.26 -0.94
C SER A 234 -9.44 -9.50 -1.54
N TYR A 235 -9.57 -10.61 -0.84
CA TYR A 235 -8.97 -11.89 -1.20
C TYR A 235 -9.90 -13.02 -0.76
N TYR A 236 -9.69 -14.21 -1.30
CA TYR A 236 -10.31 -15.43 -0.80
C TYR A 236 -9.31 -16.58 -0.81
N PHE A 237 -9.67 -17.68 -0.15
CA PHE A 237 -8.89 -18.91 -0.17
C PHE A 237 -9.62 -19.94 -1.02
N GLU A 238 -8.93 -20.52 -2.00
CA GLU A 238 -9.49 -21.60 -2.81
C GLU A 238 -9.80 -22.81 -1.89
N LYS A 239 -11.04 -23.34 -1.97
CA LYS A 239 -11.58 -24.25 -0.94
C LYS A 239 -10.79 -25.55 -0.77
N LYS A 240 -10.11 -26.04 -1.82
CA LYS A 240 -9.40 -27.31 -1.79
C LYS A 240 -7.96 -27.16 -1.32
N THR A 241 -7.30 -26.07 -1.71
CA THR A 241 -5.86 -25.88 -1.53
C THR A 241 -5.50 -24.80 -0.51
N ASN A 242 -6.48 -24.00 -0.06
CA ASN A 242 -6.29 -22.78 0.73
C ASN A 242 -5.44 -21.71 0.02
N TYR A 243 -5.26 -21.82 -1.29
CA TYR A 243 -4.44 -20.90 -2.06
C TYR A 243 -5.02 -19.48 -2.01
N LEU A 244 -4.15 -18.49 -1.75
CA LEU A 244 -4.53 -17.09 -1.70
C LEU A 244 -4.80 -16.55 -3.10
N VAL A 245 -6.00 -16.04 -3.34
CA VAL A 245 -6.37 -15.46 -4.63
C VAL A 245 -6.98 -14.07 -4.44
N PHE A 246 -6.58 -13.13 -5.30
CA PHE A 246 -7.25 -11.84 -5.43
C PHE A 246 -8.24 -11.89 -6.61
N PRO A 247 -9.53 -11.62 -6.39
CA PRO A 247 -10.60 -11.84 -7.38
C PRO A 247 -10.66 -10.71 -8.45
N TRP A 248 -9.52 -10.35 -9.03
CA TRP A 248 -9.39 -9.12 -9.84
C TRP A 248 -9.63 -9.31 -11.34
N LYS A 249 -9.82 -10.56 -11.78
CA LYS A 249 -9.98 -10.93 -13.20
C LYS A 249 -11.08 -10.13 -13.92
N ARG A 250 -12.15 -9.76 -13.21
CA ARG A 250 -13.31 -9.03 -13.77
C ARG A 250 -13.26 -7.52 -13.57
N GLY A 251 -12.37 -7.02 -12.71
CA GLY A 251 -12.34 -5.63 -12.27
C GLY A 251 -12.04 -5.53 -10.78
N LEU A 252 -12.07 -4.30 -10.25
CA LEU A 252 -11.73 -4.01 -8.84
C LEU A 252 -12.90 -3.42 -8.05
N ASP A 253 -14.01 -3.12 -8.72
CA ASP A 253 -15.27 -2.69 -8.12
C ASP A 253 -16.08 -3.87 -7.56
N ALA A 254 -17.09 -3.55 -6.75
CA ALA A 254 -17.92 -4.53 -6.08
C ALA A 254 -18.68 -5.44 -7.07
N ASP A 255 -19.25 -4.87 -8.14
CA ASP A 255 -20.01 -5.63 -9.15
C ASP A 255 -19.11 -6.63 -9.89
N SER A 256 -17.86 -6.25 -10.15
CA SER A 256 -16.85 -7.11 -10.75
C SER A 256 -16.48 -8.28 -9.83
N PHE A 257 -16.36 -8.05 -8.52
CA PHE A 257 -16.14 -9.11 -7.56
C PHE A 257 -17.35 -10.04 -7.44
N ASP A 258 -18.56 -9.50 -7.44
CA ASP A 258 -19.82 -10.27 -7.41
C ASP A 258 -19.89 -11.23 -8.61
N LYS A 259 -19.73 -10.69 -9.83
CA LYS A 259 -19.66 -11.49 -11.07
C LYS A 259 -18.56 -12.56 -11.02
N TYR A 260 -17.38 -12.22 -10.50
CA TYR A 260 -16.29 -13.18 -10.38
C TYR A 260 -16.67 -14.34 -9.45
N TYR A 261 -17.23 -14.04 -8.28
CA TYR A 261 -17.60 -15.07 -7.30
C TYR A 261 -18.76 -15.95 -7.76
N ASP A 262 -19.71 -15.40 -8.52
CA ASP A 262 -20.75 -16.18 -9.19
C ASP A 262 -20.17 -17.17 -10.20
N GLU A 263 -19.22 -16.73 -11.03
CA GLU A 263 -18.55 -17.58 -12.02
C GLU A 263 -17.81 -18.76 -11.37
N VAL A 264 -17.12 -18.51 -10.26
CA VAL A 264 -16.39 -19.56 -9.54
C VAL A 264 -17.27 -20.30 -8.50
N LYS A 265 -18.55 -19.94 -8.40
CA LYS A 265 -19.52 -20.48 -7.43
C LYS A 265 -18.95 -20.51 -6.00
N PHE A 266 -18.32 -19.41 -5.60
CA PHE A 266 -17.60 -19.32 -4.35
C PHE A 266 -18.49 -18.85 -3.20
N SER A 267 -18.23 -19.41 -2.02
CA SER A 267 -18.79 -18.92 -0.76
C SER A 267 -17.76 -19.14 0.34
N ASP A 268 -17.57 -18.15 1.20
CA ASP A 268 -16.68 -18.25 2.35
C ASP A 268 -17.28 -19.15 3.45
N TRP A 269 -18.58 -18.98 3.70
CA TRP A 269 -19.34 -19.82 4.64
C TRP A 269 -20.82 -19.84 4.26
N THR A 270 -21.57 -20.77 4.86
CA THR A 270 -23.04 -20.75 4.83
C THR A 270 -23.53 -20.15 6.14
N HIS A 271 -24.34 -19.10 6.06
CA HIS A 271 -24.85 -18.40 7.22
C HIS A 271 -25.84 -19.28 8.00
N PRO A 272 -25.59 -19.61 9.28
CA PRO A 272 -26.36 -20.62 10.01
C PRO A 272 -27.79 -20.18 10.35
N ILE A 273 -28.07 -18.87 10.36
CA ILE A 273 -29.41 -18.34 10.69
C ILE A 273 -30.31 -18.28 9.44
N SER A 274 -29.76 -17.89 8.30
CA SER A 274 -30.52 -17.64 7.07
C SER A 274 -30.37 -18.73 6.01
N GLY A 275 -29.37 -19.61 6.14
CA GLY A 275 -29.01 -20.59 5.13
C GLY A 275 -28.30 -20.02 3.89
N ALA A 276 -28.05 -18.71 3.85
CA ALA A 276 -27.47 -18.05 2.67
C ALA A 276 -25.98 -18.38 2.49
N PRO A 277 -25.49 -18.62 1.25
CA PRO A 277 -24.06 -18.68 0.96
C PRO A 277 -23.46 -17.27 0.99
N MET A 278 -22.50 -17.03 1.87
CA MET A 278 -21.95 -15.69 2.13
C MET A 278 -20.55 -15.51 1.54
N ILE A 279 -20.25 -14.27 1.19
CA ILE A 279 -18.90 -13.81 0.79
C ILE A 279 -18.48 -12.73 1.78
N SER A 280 -17.26 -12.84 2.32
CA SER A 280 -16.68 -11.81 3.18
C SER A 280 -15.82 -10.86 2.36
N ALA A 281 -16.16 -9.57 2.36
CA ALA A 281 -15.20 -8.55 1.98
C ALA A 281 -14.23 -8.32 3.15
N ARG A 282 -12.91 -8.39 2.92
CA ARG A 282 -11.90 -8.22 3.98
C ARG A 282 -11.46 -6.77 4.11
N ARG A 283 -10.79 -6.25 3.08
CA ARG A 283 -10.41 -4.84 2.96
C ARG A 283 -10.52 -4.47 1.48
N ALA A 284 -11.05 -3.30 1.15
CA ALA A 284 -11.01 -2.84 -0.24
C ALA A 284 -9.54 -2.61 -0.65
N PRO A 285 -9.15 -2.91 -1.91
CA PRO A 285 -7.85 -2.47 -2.42
C PRO A 285 -7.67 -0.97 -2.14
N PRO A 286 -6.45 -0.48 -1.79
CA PRO A 286 -6.21 0.96 -1.90
C PRO A 286 -6.64 1.34 -3.31
N SER A 287 -7.52 2.33 -3.45
CA SER A 287 -8.01 2.73 -4.77
C SER A 287 -6.77 2.88 -5.66
N PRO A 288 -6.57 1.99 -6.66
CA PRO A 288 -5.59 2.31 -7.68
C PRO A 288 -6.13 3.60 -8.27
N CYS A 289 -5.27 4.62 -8.37
CA CYS A 289 -5.57 5.87 -9.05
C CYS A 289 -6.53 5.56 -10.19
N GLN A 290 -7.80 5.93 -10.02
CA GLN A 290 -8.73 5.99 -11.12
C GLN A 290 -8.06 6.98 -12.06
N ASN A 291 -7.58 6.47 -13.19
CA ASN A 291 -7.07 7.31 -14.27
C ASN A 291 -8.15 8.32 -14.66
#